data_AF-A0A4U9HD30-F1
#
_entry.id   AF-A0A4U9HD30-F1
#
_cell.length_a   1.000
_cell.length_b   1.000
_cell.length_c   1.000
_cell.angle_alpha   90.00
_cell.angle_beta   90.00
_cell.angle_gamma   90.00
#
_symmetry.space_group_name_H-M   'P 1'
#
loop_
_entity.id
_entity.type
_entity.pdbx_description
1 polymer ?
#
loop_
_entity_poly.entity_id
_entity_poly.type
_entity_poly.pdbx_seq_one_letter_code
_entity_poly.pdbx_strand_id
1 'polypeptide(L)'
;MYAQSNKMAVFVIPESENDHEWPSRKKWIDASKWLETSQYIKIDDFYLLNLNYTPIDDLNVFGITARIQEAINNAGDDIPELAALNNLDSQVFFQLMDGKLSSEYFED
;
A
#
# COMPACT_ATOMS: atom_id res chain seq x y z
N MET A 1 -16.61 14.94 -19.24
CA MET A 1 -15.41 14.37 -18.60
C MET A 1 -15.67 14.41 -17.10
N TYR A 2 -15.98 13.28 -16.47
CA TYR A 2 -16.10 13.24 -15.01
C TYR A 2 -14.69 13.42 -14.45
N ALA A 3 -14.47 14.48 -13.68
CA ALA A 3 -13.18 14.69 -13.01
C ALA A 3 -12.98 13.50 -12.05
N GLN A 4 -12.06 12.59 -12.40
CA GLN A 4 -11.63 11.55 -11.48
C GLN A 4 -11.07 12.26 -10.25
N SER A 5 -11.68 12.02 -9.10
CA SER A 5 -11.14 12.46 -7.83
C SER A 5 -9.78 11.77 -7.64
N ASN A 6 -8.72 12.55 -7.38
CA ASN A 6 -7.39 12.04 -7.05
C ASN A 6 -7.33 11.34 -5.68
N LYS A 7 -8.46 10.87 -5.17
CA LYS A 7 -8.56 10.18 -3.89
C LYS A 7 -8.86 8.71 -4.10
N MET A 8 -8.16 7.87 -3.36
CA MET A 8 -8.45 6.45 -3.20
C MET A 8 -8.99 6.21 -1.79
N ALA A 9 -9.58 5.05 -1.58
CA ALA A 9 -10.16 4.64 -0.33
C ALA A 9 -9.47 3.38 0.19
N VAL A 10 -9.37 3.28 1.51
CA VAL A 10 -8.95 2.07 2.21
C VAL A 10 -10.03 1.69 3.22
N PHE A 11 -10.24 0.40 3.42
CA PHE A 11 -11.00 -0.10 4.55
C PHE A 11 -10.08 -0.19 5.75
N VAL A 12 -10.45 0.50 6.83
CA VAL A 12 -9.79 0.31 8.12
C VAL A 12 -10.56 -0.78 8.85
N ILE A 13 -9.87 -1.88 9.13
CA ILE A 13 -10.40 -2.99 9.90
C ILE A 13 -9.93 -2.78 11.35
N PRO A 14 -10.83 -2.43 12.28
CA PRO A 14 -10.49 -2.29 13.70
C PRO A 14 -10.04 -3.62 14.31
N GLU A 15 -9.08 -3.58 15.22
CA GLU A 15 -8.56 -4.80 15.88
C GLU A 15 -9.55 -5.36 16.92
N SER A 16 -10.43 -4.52 17.46
CA SER A 16 -11.48 -4.90 18.42
C SER A 16 -12.62 -3.88 18.47
N GLU A 17 -13.70 -4.20 19.20
CA GLU A 17 -14.81 -3.26 19.42
C GLU A 17 -14.42 -2.00 20.23
N ASN A 18 -13.28 -2.03 20.91
CA ASN A 18 -12.75 -0.90 21.68
C ASN A 18 -11.82 0.01 20.86
N ASP A 19 -11.53 -0.36 19.60
CA ASP A 19 -10.68 0.41 18.69
C ASP A 19 -11.39 1.73 18.30
N HIS A 20 -10.64 2.84 18.19
CA HIS A 20 -11.19 4.12 17.74
C HIS A 20 -11.66 4.07 16.27
N GLU A 21 -11.21 3.08 15.52
CA GLU A 21 -11.61 2.76 14.16
C GLU A 21 -12.81 1.81 14.10
N TRP A 22 -13.41 1.43 15.23
CA TRP A 22 -14.65 0.65 15.29
C TRP A 22 -15.91 1.55 15.18
N PRO A 23 -16.93 1.15 14.39
CA PRO A 23 -16.94 0.04 13.44
C PRO A 23 -16.12 0.38 12.19
N SER A 24 -15.79 -0.65 11.39
CA SER A 24 -15.00 -0.50 10.18
C SER A 24 -15.52 0.62 9.28
N ARG A 25 -14.58 1.46 8.79
CA ARG A 25 -14.92 2.65 8.01
C ARG A 25 -14.01 2.82 6.80
N LYS A 26 -14.58 3.48 5.79
CA LYS A 26 -13.87 3.91 4.60
C LYS A 26 -13.08 5.18 4.92
N LYS A 27 -11.75 5.14 4.77
CA LYS A 27 -10.88 6.33 4.82
C LYS A 27 -10.42 6.71 3.43
N TRP A 28 -10.36 8.00 3.15
CA TRP A 28 -9.85 8.53 1.88
C TRP A 28 -8.39 8.93 2.02
N ILE A 29 -7.58 8.54 1.03
CA ILE A 29 -6.16 8.89 0.91
C ILE A 29 -5.94 9.70 -0.35
N ASP A 30 -4.98 10.62 -0.32
CA ASP A 30 -4.51 11.31 -1.52
C ASP A 30 -3.71 10.32 -2.39
N ALA A 31 -4.13 10.20 -3.65
CA ALA A 31 -3.54 9.31 -4.64
C ALA A 31 -3.10 10.06 -5.90
N SER A 32 -2.96 11.40 -5.82
CA SER A 32 -2.53 12.25 -6.94
C SER A 32 -1.24 11.75 -7.59
N LYS A 33 -0.27 11.28 -6.78
CA LYS A 33 1.01 10.73 -7.26
C LYS A 33 0.86 9.61 -8.29
N TRP A 34 -0.19 8.80 -8.21
CA TRP A 34 -0.45 7.72 -9.16
C TRP A 34 -1.41 8.18 -10.26
N LEU A 35 -2.50 8.86 -9.89
CA LEU A 35 -3.60 9.24 -10.78
C LEU A 35 -3.28 10.38 -11.74
N GLU A 36 -2.26 11.18 -11.47
CA GLU A 36 -1.78 12.22 -12.40
C GLU A 36 -0.93 11.63 -13.55
N THR A 37 -0.57 10.34 -13.48
CA THR A 37 0.24 9.68 -14.51
C THR A 37 -0.64 8.77 -15.38
N SER A 38 -0.31 8.63 -16.65
CA SER A 38 -1.01 7.71 -17.56
C SER A 38 -0.71 6.22 -17.29
N GLN A 39 0.18 5.91 -16.35
CA GLN A 39 0.53 4.54 -15.99
C GLN A 39 -0.58 3.86 -15.16
N TYR A 40 -1.38 4.63 -14.43
CA TYR A 40 -2.40 4.10 -13.54
C TYR A 40 -3.80 4.52 -13.98
N ILE A 41 -4.74 3.57 -14.01
CA ILE A 41 -6.16 3.84 -14.26
C ILE A 41 -6.94 3.54 -12.98
N LYS A 42 -7.72 4.51 -12.48
CA LYS A 42 -8.68 4.28 -11.40
C LYS A 42 -9.81 3.39 -11.90
N ILE A 43 -9.94 2.19 -11.34
CA ILE A 43 -11.07 1.28 -11.62
C ILE A 43 -12.28 1.72 -10.79
N ASP A 44 -12.08 1.84 -9.48
CA ASP A 44 -13.07 2.33 -8.53
C ASP A 44 -12.39 3.03 -7.35
N ASP A 45 -13.09 3.25 -6.24
CA ASP A 45 -12.52 3.92 -5.08
C ASP A 45 -11.39 3.13 -4.38
N PHE A 46 -11.28 1.83 -4.56
CA PHE A 46 -10.33 0.96 -3.85
C PHE A 46 -9.25 0.38 -4.76
N TYR A 47 -9.49 0.27 -6.07
CA TYR A 47 -8.58 -0.37 -7.01
C TYR A 47 -8.01 0.57 -8.08
N LEU A 48 -6.71 0.40 -8.34
CA LEU A 48 -5.95 1.02 -9.43
C LEU A 48 -5.37 -0.08 -10.33
N LEU A 49 -5.51 0.10 -11.64
CA LEU A 49 -4.83 -0.73 -12.64
C LEU A 49 -3.49 -0.08 -13.00
N ASN A 50 -2.38 -0.80 -12.84
CA ASN A 50 -1.06 -0.39 -13.35
C ASN A 50 -0.83 -1.01 -14.73
N LEU A 51 -0.77 -0.18 -15.77
CA LEU A 51 -0.67 -0.61 -17.17
C LEU A 51 0.73 -1.11 -17.56
N ASN A 52 1.77 -0.72 -16.80
CA ASN A 52 3.17 -1.04 -17.10
C ASN A 52 3.78 -1.89 -15.98
N TYR A 53 3.10 -2.95 -15.58
CA TYR A 53 3.62 -3.85 -14.57
C TYR A 53 4.53 -4.93 -15.18
N THR A 54 5.69 -5.14 -14.55
CA THR A 54 6.57 -6.28 -14.84
C THR A 54 6.27 -7.38 -13.83
N PRO A 55 5.80 -8.58 -14.26
CA PRO A 55 5.61 -9.75 -13.41
C PRO A 55 6.74 -9.92 -12.41
N ILE A 56 6.40 -10.04 -11.13
CA ILE A 56 7.37 -10.35 -10.08
C ILE A 56 7.13 -11.80 -9.69
N ASP A 57 8.06 -12.66 -10.09
CA ASP A 57 8.01 -14.10 -9.82
C ASP A 57 8.41 -14.44 -8.38
N ASP A 58 9.32 -13.64 -7.79
CA ASP A 58 9.78 -13.79 -6.42
C ASP A 58 9.64 -12.45 -5.68
N LEU A 59 8.74 -12.43 -4.70
CA LEU A 59 8.50 -11.27 -3.84
C LEU A 59 9.54 -11.17 -2.72
N ASN A 60 10.23 -12.26 -2.39
CA ASN A 60 11.21 -12.33 -1.30
C ASN A 60 12.62 -11.92 -1.75
N VAL A 61 12.70 -10.84 -2.53
CA VAL A 61 13.97 -10.26 -2.97
C VAL A 61 14.29 -9.05 -2.10
N PHE A 62 15.52 -8.98 -1.60
CA PHE A 62 15.95 -7.89 -0.70
C PHE A 62 15.69 -6.50 -1.27
N GLY A 63 15.82 -6.32 -2.59
CA GLY A 63 15.50 -5.05 -3.26
C GLY A 63 14.02 -4.64 -3.15
N ILE A 64 13.10 -5.60 -3.15
CA ILE A 64 11.66 -5.36 -3.01
C ILE A 64 11.37 -4.93 -1.57
N THR A 65 11.85 -5.69 -0.58
CA THR A 65 11.67 -5.36 0.84
C THR A 65 12.32 -4.03 1.21
N ALA A 66 13.49 -3.72 0.65
CA ALA A 66 14.17 -2.45 0.87
C ALA A 66 13.32 -1.26 0.36
N ARG A 67 12.67 -1.38 -0.80
CA ARG A 67 11.77 -0.33 -1.30
C ARG A 67 10.49 -0.20 -0.50
N ILE A 68 9.95 -1.30 0.01
CA ILE A 68 8.80 -1.27 0.92
C ILE A 68 9.19 -0.55 2.22
N GLN A 69 10.36 -0.88 2.79
CA GLN A 69 10.88 -0.22 3.98
C GLN A 69 11.15 1.27 3.73
N GLU A 70 11.72 1.64 2.59
CA GLU A 70 11.89 3.05 2.18
C GLU A 70 10.55 3.79 2.07
N ALA A 71 9.53 3.16 1.50
CA ALA A 71 8.19 3.74 1.40
C ALA A 71 7.55 3.96 2.78
N ILE A 72 7.72 3.01 3.70
CA ILE A 72 7.31 3.16 5.11
C ILE A 72 8.04 4.34 5.76
N ASN A 73 9.36 4.47 5.52
CA ASN A 73 10.15 5.55 6.10
C ASN A 73 9.73 6.92 5.55
N ASN A 74 9.42 6.99 4.26
CA ASN A 74 8.96 8.21 3.59
C ASN A 74 7.52 8.60 3.98
N ALA A 75 6.69 7.65 4.40
CA ALA A 75 5.36 7.94 4.94
C ALA A 75 5.44 8.64 6.31
N GLY A 76 6.54 8.50 7.04
CA GLY A 76 6.78 9.22 8.30
C GLY A 76 5.65 9.01 9.32
N ASP A 77 5.20 10.09 9.95
CA ASP A 77 4.14 10.08 10.96
C ASP A 77 2.73 10.00 10.37
N ASP A 78 2.57 9.98 9.04
CA ASP A 78 1.26 9.92 8.39
C ASP A 78 0.56 8.57 8.67
N ILE A 79 1.33 7.52 9.00
CA ILE A 79 0.83 6.19 9.37
C ILE A 79 1.58 5.69 10.61
N PRO A 80 1.20 6.12 11.82
CA PRO A 80 1.89 5.81 13.08
C PRO A 80 2.04 4.30 13.34
N GLU A 81 1.11 3.49 12.84
CA GLU A 81 1.10 2.03 12.96
C GLU A 81 2.32 1.38 12.27
N LEU A 82 2.92 2.05 11.29
CA LEU A 82 4.11 1.58 10.57
C LEU A 82 5.42 2.05 11.20
N ALA A 83 5.38 2.91 12.22
CA ALA A 83 6.59 3.45 12.87
C ALA A 83 7.47 2.34 13.49
N ALA A 84 6.86 1.25 13.96
CA ALA A 84 7.58 0.10 14.49
C ALA A 84 8.38 -0.66 13.41
N LEU A 85 7.95 -0.59 12.15
CA LEU A 85 8.59 -1.27 11.01
C LEU A 85 9.73 -0.43 10.41
N ASN A 86 9.61 0.91 10.47
CA ASN A 86 10.63 1.86 10.04
C ASN A 86 11.96 1.66 10.79
N ASN A 87 11.88 1.46 12.11
CA ASN A 87 13.06 1.37 12.98
C ASN A 87 13.80 0.02 12.91
N LEU A 88 13.33 -0.94 12.12
CA LEU A 88 13.97 -2.23 11.98
C LEU A 88 15.22 -2.14 11.10
N ASP A 89 16.26 -2.88 11.47
CA ASP A 89 17.36 -3.14 10.55
C ASP A 89 16.84 -3.82 9.27
N SER A 90 17.38 -3.48 8.10
CA SER A 90 16.88 -3.96 6.82
C SER A 90 16.97 -5.48 6.65
N GLN A 91 17.94 -6.14 7.29
CA GLN A 91 18.03 -7.60 7.29
C GLN A 91 16.96 -8.24 8.18
N VAL A 92 16.65 -7.62 9.31
CA VAL A 92 15.56 -8.03 10.19
C VAL A 92 14.20 -7.81 9.50
N PHE A 93 14.03 -6.68 8.82
CA PHE A 93 12.83 -6.38 8.04
C PHE A 93 12.64 -7.38 6.90
N PHE A 94 13.71 -7.71 6.16
CA PHE A 94 13.67 -8.73 5.12
C PHE A 94 13.19 -10.08 5.65
N GLN A 95 13.77 -10.57 6.76
CA GLN A 95 13.35 -11.82 7.40
C GLN A 95 11.91 -11.77 7.91
N LEU A 96 11.46 -10.61 8.42
CA LEU A 96 10.10 -10.43 8.91
C LEU A 96 9.07 -10.55 7.80
N MET A 97 9.39 -10.10 6.59
CA MET A 97 8.51 -10.08 5.42
C MET A 97 8.52 -11.39 4.63
N ASP A 98 9.41 -12.32 4.95
CA ASP A 98 9.49 -13.64 4.32
C ASP A 98 8.15 -14.38 4.41
N GLY A 99 7.60 -14.76 3.27
CA GLY A 99 6.29 -15.41 3.15
C GLY A 99 5.07 -14.53 3.50
N LYS A 100 5.25 -13.24 3.77
CA LYS A 100 4.15 -12.31 4.12
C LYS A 100 3.77 -11.33 3.02
N LEU A 101 4.48 -11.35 1.90
CA LEU A 101 4.16 -10.56 0.73
C LEU A 101 3.28 -11.36 -0.23
N SER A 102 2.20 -10.74 -0.69
CA SER A 102 1.39 -11.22 -1.80
C SER A 102 1.40 -10.19 -2.93
N SER A 103 1.18 -10.66 -4.15
CA SER A 103 0.88 -9.82 -5.31
C SER A 103 -0.40 -10.33 -5.94
N GLU A 104 -1.28 -9.42 -6.32
CA GLU A 104 -2.52 -9.74 -7.03
C GLU A 104 -2.42 -9.17 -8.44
N TYR A 105 -2.73 -10.03 -9.41
CA TYR A 105 -2.84 -9.68 -10.82
C TYR A 105 -4.31 -9.74 -11.20
N PHE A 106 -4.80 -8.73 -11.92
CA PHE A 106 -6.07 -8.85 -12.61
C PHE A 106 -5.81 -9.68 -13.88
N GLU A 107 -6.30 -10.91 -13.90
CA GLU A 107 -6.40 -11.69 -15.14
C GLU A 107 -7.61 -11.20 -15.94
N ASP A 108 -7.43 -11.06 -17.27
CA ASP A 108 -8.45 -10.61 -18.23
C ASP A 108 -9.70 -11.53 -18.26
#